data_AF-A0A7J2NQJ4-F1
#
_entry.id   AF-A0A7J2NQJ4-F1
#
_cell.length_a   1.000
_cell.length_b   1.000
_cell.length_c   1.000
_cell.angle_alpha   90.00
_cell.angle_beta   90.00
_cell.angle_gamma   90.00
#
_symmetry.space_group_name_H-M   'P 1'
#
loop_
_entity.id
_entity.type
_entity.pdbx_description
1 polymer ?
#
loop_
_entity_poly.entity_id
_entity_poly.type
_entity_poly.pdbx_seq_one_letter_code
_entity_poly.pdbx_strand_id
1 'polypeptide(L)'
;MLQTRLPIVKVSPEKRNNLDEKLKEIYQSLKNRFKEYGTFQEILTNVSAHLSSKDLKDEQIPEEFTKQYLIKPLLDFLGFETISQTSLPSPSGRRLPDYVIRPKGKTAPIIYVEAEGLNTDLYGKAQGVSQVNEWLLSRASKTDYGLATDGFKWILLKFDTVSAQSKAVLKVDLRPVLLKILNPVSFVSVDEIRAIEEEFLNLDCEYISSFVRGYLEVIEKKKEDISKNFYSDYVRYVFGYDKNGNAIKGVCLLDTVVKPRDVDGA
;
A
#
# COMPACT_ATOMS: atom_id res chain seq x y z
N MET A 1 8.73 6.28 16.31
CA MET A 1 8.23 5.39 15.24
C MET A 1 8.84 5.83 13.92
N LEU A 2 9.77 5.07 13.34
CA LEU A 2 10.25 5.34 11.97
C LEU A 2 9.24 4.73 11.00
N GLN A 3 8.54 5.58 10.26
CA GLN A 3 7.73 5.15 9.12
C GLN A 3 8.65 4.42 8.14
N THR A 4 8.34 3.15 7.84
CA THR A 4 8.90 2.41 6.71
C THR A 4 8.41 3.05 5.42
N ARG A 5 8.99 4.21 5.06
CA ARG A 5 8.80 4.82 3.75
C ARG A 5 9.67 4.08 2.75
N LEU A 6 9.14 3.88 1.54
CA LEU A 6 9.93 3.47 0.39
C LEU A 6 11.14 4.41 0.24
N PRO A 7 12.34 3.90 -0.09
CA PRO A 7 13.45 4.77 -0.44
C PRO A 7 13.02 5.65 -1.61
N ILE A 8 13.31 6.95 -1.54
CA ILE A 8 13.03 7.88 -2.65
C ILE A 8 13.89 7.42 -3.82
N VAL A 9 13.25 6.81 -4.82
CA VAL A 9 13.98 6.36 -6.00
C VAL A 9 14.08 7.52 -6.98
N LYS A 10 15.27 7.72 -7.54
CA LYS A 10 15.50 8.75 -8.56
C LYS A 10 14.81 8.30 -9.86
N VAL A 11 13.58 8.74 -10.03
CA VAL A 11 12.79 8.48 -11.24
C VAL A 11 13.46 9.15 -12.46
N SER A 12 13.70 8.39 -13.53
CA SER A 12 14.27 8.95 -14.77
C SER A 12 13.30 9.95 -15.42
N PRO A 13 13.82 11.02 -16.08
CA PRO A 13 12.98 11.98 -16.78
C PRO A 13 12.07 11.33 -17.84
N GLU A 14 12.58 10.32 -18.54
CA GLU A 14 11.84 9.55 -19.54
C GLU A 14 10.61 8.86 -18.92
N LYS A 15 10.77 8.20 -17.77
CA LYS A 15 9.67 7.49 -17.10
C LYS A 15 8.58 8.44 -16.61
N ARG A 16 8.94 9.67 -16.23
CA ARG A 16 7.98 10.73 -15.88
C ARG A 16 7.20 11.22 -17.10
N ASN A 17 7.89 11.51 -18.20
CA ASN A 17 7.24 11.94 -19.43
C ASN A 17 6.27 10.86 -19.93
N ASN A 18 6.67 9.59 -19.87
CA ASN A 18 5.79 8.47 -20.24
C ASN A 18 4.56 8.38 -19.33
N LEU A 19 4.69 8.69 -18.03
CA LEU A 19 3.54 8.73 -17.11
C LEU A 19 2.60 9.89 -17.45
N ASP A 20 3.11 11.10 -17.68
CA ASP A 20 2.31 12.27 -18.06
C ASP A 20 1.53 11.99 -19.36
N GLU A 21 2.18 11.43 -20.38
CA GLU A 21 1.52 10.99 -21.62
C GLU A 21 0.44 9.93 -21.33
N LYS A 22 0.74 8.95 -20.49
CA LYS A 22 -0.22 7.90 -20.13
C LYS A 22 -1.44 8.44 -19.39
N LEU A 23 -1.25 9.37 -18.45
CA LEU A 23 -2.33 9.99 -17.70
C LEU A 23 -3.20 10.88 -18.60
N LYS A 24 -2.62 11.56 -19.59
CA LYS A 24 -3.36 12.30 -20.62
C LYS A 24 -4.19 11.35 -21.51
N GLU A 25 -3.62 10.24 -21.94
CA GLU A 25 -4.33 9.20 -22.70
C GLU A 25 -5.54 8.68 -21.90
N ILE A 26 -5.31 8.29 -20.65
CA ILE A 26 -6.35 7.81 -19.73
C ILE A 26 -7.42 8.88 -19.52
N TYR A 27 -7.04 10.13 -19.26
CA TYR A 27 -7.98 11.23 -19.08
C TYR A 27 -8.91 11.39 -20.29
N GLN A 28 -8.36 11.38 -21.51
CA GLN A 28 -9.18 11.48 -22.72
C GLN A 28 -10.07 10.24 -22.91
N SER A 29 -9.54 9.05 -22.63
CA SER A 29 -10.29 7.79 -22.68
C SER A 29 -11.50 7.82 -21.74
N LEU A 30 -11.28 8.21 -20.47
CA LEU A 30 -12.34 8.33 -19.46
C LEU A 30 -13.37 9.36 -19.90
N LYS A 31 -12.94 10.59 -20.22
CA LYS A 31 -13.81 11.69 -20.66
C LYS A 31 -14.75 11.25 -21.79
N ASN A 32 -14.22 10.52 -22.78
CA ASN A 32 -14.99 10.11 -23.95
C ASN A 32 -16.04 9.04 -23.68
N ARG A 33 -16.04 8.41 -22.50
CA ARG A 33 -16.98 7.35 -22.11
C ARG A 33 -18.15 7.85 -21.27
N PHE A 34 -18.06 9.06 -20.71
CA PHE A 34 -19.19 9.70 -20.06
C PHE A 34 -20.19 10.22 -21.09
N LYS A 35 -21.49 10.11 -20.80
CA LYS A 35 -22.56 10.70 -21.63
C LYS A 35 -22.47 12.23 -21.62
N GLU A 36 -22.24 12.80 -20.44
CA GLU A 36 -22.17 14.24 -20.22
C GLU A 36 -20.81 14.65 -19.65
N TYR A 37 -20.23 15.70 -20.22
CA TYR A 37 -18.96 16.23 -19.75
C TYR A 37 -19.06 16.83 -18.33
N GLY A 38 -20.21 17.42 -17.98
CA GLY A 38 -20.46 17.97 -16.65
C GLY A 38 -20.34 16.90 -15.56
N THR A 39 -20.92 15.72 -15.77
CA THR A 39 -20.82 14.58 -14.85
C THR A 39 -19.38 14.10 -14.70
N PHE A 40 -18.62 14.02 -15.79
CA PHE A 40 -17.20 13.68 -15.73
C PHE A 40 -16.41 14.69 -14.88
N GLN A 41 -16.67 16.00 -15.08
CA GLN A 41 -16.04 17.05 -14.27
C GLN A 41 -16.44 16.94 -12.79
N GLU A 42 -17.71 16.62 -12.50
CA GLU A 42 -18.19 16.43 -11.13
C GLU A 42 -17.49 15.26 -10.45
N ILE A 43 -17.35 14.11 -11.13
CA ILE A 43 -16.64 12.93 -10.59
C ILE A 43 -15.18 13.27 -10.26
N LEU A 44 -14.51 14.06 -11.09
CA LEU A 44 -13.12 14.49 -10.84
C LEU A 44 -12.99 15.52 -9.73
N THR A 45 -13.94 16.44 -9.59
CA THR A 45 -13.83 17.60 -8.69
C THR A 45 -14.43 17.34 -7.30
N ASN A 46 -15.43 16.47 -7.21
CA ASN A 46 -16.13 16.14 -5.98
C ASN A 46 -15.83 14.70 -5.55
N VAL A 47 -15.04 14.55 -4.49
CA VAL A 47 -14.65 13.25 -3.92
C VAL A 47 -15.81 12.41 -3.38
N SER A 48 -16.99 13.00 -3.21
CA SER A 48 -18.21 12.31 -2.78
C SER A 48 -19.20 12.04 -3.91
N ALA A 49 -18.87 12.46 -5.14
CA ALA A 49 -19.72 12.20 -6.29
C ALA A 49 -19.73 10.71 -6.63
N HIS A 50 -20.92 10.17 -6.83
CA HIS A 50 -21.14 8.76 -7.12
C HIS A 50 -21.31 8.54 -8.62
N LEU A 51 -20.47 7.68 -9.21
CA LEU A 51 -20.63 7.26 -10.59
C LEU A 51 -21.70 6.17 -10.70
N SER A 52 -22.74 6.39 -11.50
CA SER A 52 -23.74 5.37 -11.84
C SER A 52 -23.53 4.84 -13.26
N SER A 53 -24.06 3.65 -13.55
CA SER A 53 -24.06 3.11 -14.92
C SER A 53 -24.72 4.06 -15.92
N LYS A 54 -25.76 4.80 -15.51
CA LYS A 54 -26.50 5.70 -16.41
C LYS A 54 -25.66 6.87 -16.91
N ASP A 55 -24.59 7.23 -16.22
CA ASP A 55 -23.68 8.32 -16.57
C ASP A 55 -22.69 7.92 -17.68
N LEU A 56 -22.55 6.61 -17.92
CA LEU A 56 -21.62 6.02 -18.89
C LEU A 56 -22.34 5.66 -20.19
N LYS A 57 -21.72 5.91 -21.34
CA LYS A 57 -22.31 5.67 -22.68
C LYS A 57 -22.74 4.22 -22.89
N ASP A 58 -21.95 3.27 -22.39
CA ASP A 58 -22.19 1.83 -22.53
C ASP A 58 -22.97 1.23 -21.35
N GLU A 59 -23.41 2.06 -20.40
CA GLU A 59 -24.12 1.66 -19.17
C GLU A 59 -23.44 0.54 -18.37
N GLN A 60 -22.10 0.49 -18.44
CA GLN A 60 -21.29 -0.48 -17.71
C GLN A 60 -21.42 -0.30 -16.20
N ILE A 61 -21.19 -1.38 -15.45
CA ILE A 61 -21.05 -1.34 -13.99
C ILE A 61 -19.89 -0.39 -13.62
N PRO A 62 -20.07 0.60 -12.72
CA PRO A 62 -19.06 1.61 -12.41
C PRO A 62 -17.70 1.05 -11.94
N GLU A 63 -17.74 -0.02 -11.16
CA GLU A 63 -16.55 -0.71 -10.68
C GLU A 63 -15.78 -1.36 -11.85
N GLU A 64 -16.47 -2.08 -12.74
CA GLU A 64 -15.87 -2.67 -13.94
C GLU A 64 -15.34 -1.61 -14.91
N PHE A 65 -16.03 -0.48 -15.03
CA PHE A 65 -15.53 0.69 -15.78
C PHE A 65 -14.19 1.18 -15.21
N THR A 66 -14.10 1.32 -13.88
CA THR A 66 -12.91 1.81 -13.19
C THR A 66 -11.74 0.84 -13.36
N LYS A 67 -12.01 -0.45 -13.14
CA LYS A 67 -11.10 -1.57 -13.36
C LYS A 67 -10.52 -1.57 -14.78
N GLN A 68 -11.38 -1.45 -15.79
CA GLN A 68 -10.99 -1.60 -17.18
C GLN A 68 -10.27 -0.37 -17.77
N TYR A 69 -10.73 0.84 -17.44
CA TYR A 69 -10.28 2.05 -18.15
C TYR A 69 -9.34 2.94 -17.34
N LEU A 70 -9.14 2.66 -16.06
CA LEU A 70 -8.21 3.41 -15.20
C LEU A 70 -7.20 2.49 -14.53
N ILE A 71 -7.66 1.53 -13.73
CA ILE A 71 -6.78 0.69 -12.90
C ILE A 71 -5.90 -0.22 -13.76
N LYS A 72 -6.49 -1.04 -14.63
CA LYS A 72 -5.71 -1.98 -15.46
C LYS A 72 -4.70 -1.26 -16.37
N PRO A 73 -5.05 -0.18 -17.10
CA PRO A 73 -4.07 0.55 -17.91
C PRO A 73 -2.89 1.11 -17.10
N LEU A 74 -3.12 1.52 -15.85
CA LEU A 74 -2.06 1.98 -14.95
C LEU A 74 -1.20 0.82 -14.42
N LEU A 75 -1.81 -0.33 -14.08
CA LEU A 75 -1.07 -1.54 -13.70
C LEU A 75 -0.18 -2.03 -14.85
N ASP A 76 -0.70 -2.05 -16.07
CA ASP A 76 0.05 -2.41 -17.27
C ASP A 76 1.22 -1.43 -17.50
N PHE A 77 0.98 -0.11 -17.33
CA PHE A 77 2.02 0.93 -17.44
C PHE A 77 3.13 0.75 -16.41
N LEU A 78 2.78 0.43 -15.16
CA LEU A 78 3.73 0.15 -14.07
C LEU A 78 4.50 -1.17 -14.25
N GLY A 79 4.27 -1.89 -15.36
CA GLY A 79 5.00 -3.09 -15.73
C GLY A 79 4.52 -4.37 -15.06
N PHE A 80 3.28 -4.36 -14.55
CA PHE A 80 2.66 -5.56 -13.97
C PHE A 80 1.91 -6.38 -15.02
N GLU A 81 1.85 -7.69 -14.80
CA GLU A 81 0.93 -8.60 -15.46
C GLU A 81 -0.05 -9.18 -14.44
N THR A 82 -1.31 -9.38 -14.85
CA THR A 82 -2.30 -10.12 -14.06
C THR A 82 -2.10 -11.61 -14.25
N ILE A 83 -2.14 -12.38 -13.16
CA ILE A 83 -2.11 -13.84 -13.17
C ILE A 83 -3.41 -14.43 -12.66
N SER A 84 -3.62 -15.73 -12.89
CA SER A 84 -4.81 -16.44 -12.44
C SER A 84 -5.06 -16.26 -10.95
N GLN A 85 -6.27 -15.80 -10.62
CA GLN A 85 -6.72 -15.63 -9.24
C GLN A 85 -6.86 -16.98 -8.55
N THR A 86 -6.57 -17.04 -7.25
CA THR A 86 -6.89 -18.19 -6.40
C THR A 86 -7.76 -17.68 -5.26
N SER A 87 -8.85 -18.38 -4.94
CA SER A 87 -9.68 -18.02 -3.79
C SER A 87 -8.90 -18.19 -2.50
N LEU A 88 -8.84 -17.11 -1.72
CA LEU A 88 -8.15 -17.06 -0.44
C LEU A 88 -9.16 -17.22 0.70
N PRO A 89 -8.82 -18.01 1.74
CA PRO A 89 -9.57 -17.99 2.99
C PRO A 89 -9.43 -16.59 3.63
N SER A 90 -10.53 -16.04 4.09
CA SER A 90 -10.62 -14.81 4.87
C SER A 90 -11.51 -15.05 6.10
N PRO A 91 -11.42 -14.21 7.15
CA PRO A 91 -12.34 -14.29 8.29
C PRO A 91 -13.82 -14.19 7.88
N SER A 92 -14.12 -13.48 6.78
CA SER A 92 -15.48 -13.31 6.24
C SER A 92 -15.92 -14.38 5.25
N GLY A 93 -15.10 -15.41 4.98
CA GLY A 93 -15.37 -16.49 4.02
C GLY A 93 -14.26 -16.67 3.00
N ARG A 94 -14.53 -17.32 1.87
CA ARG A 94 -13.57 -17.39 0.77
C ARG A 94 -13.80 -16.24 -0.19
N ARG A 95 -12.77 -15.43 -0.48
CA ARG A 95 -12.85 -14.30 -1.42
C ARG A 95 -11.71 -14.37 -2.44
N LEU A 96 -11.95 -13.84 -3.63
CA LEU A 96 -10.93 -13.69 -4.67
C LEU A 96 -10.54 -12.21 -4.74
N PRO A 97 -9.23 -11.90 -4.78
CA PRO A 97 -8.79 -10.56 -5.17
C PRO A 97 -9.21 -10.21 -6.59
N ASP A 98 -9.54 -8.95 -6.84
CA ASP A 98 -9.86 -8.45 -8.18
C ASP A 98 -8.68 -8.63 -9.13
N TYR A 99 -7.48 -8.38 -8.64
CA TYR A 99 -6.27 -8.75 -9.36
C TYR A 99 -5.28 -9.47 -8.46
N VAL A 100 -4.58 -10.42 -9.07
CA VAL A 100 -3.30 -10.91 -8.55
C VAL A 100 -2.26 -10.49 -9.57
N ILE A 101 -1.33 -9.62 -9.17
CA ILE A 101 -0.34 -9.04 -10.08
C ILE A 101 1.08 -9.44 -9.70
N ARG A 102 1.97 -9.42 -10.68
CA ARG A 102 3.43 -9.56 -10.52
C ARG A 102 4.16 -8.82 -11.63
N PRO A 103 5.45 -8.49 -11.48
CA PRO A 103 6.22 -7.90 -12.58
C PRO A 103 6.22 -8.82 -13.80
N LYS A 104 6.06 -8.24 -15.00
CA LYS A 104 5.98 -8.99 -16.26
C LYS A 104 7.20 -9.90 -16.44
N GLY A 105 6.96 -11.18 -16.75
CA GLY A 105 8.04 -12.16 -16.94
C GLY A 105 8.81 -12.54 -15.66
N LYS A 106 8.32 -12.18 -14.47
CA LYS A 106 8.87 -12.60 -13.17
C LYS A 106 7.87 -13.47 -12.43
N THR A 107 8.33 -14.22 -11.44
CA THR A 107 7.47 -15.03 -10.56
C THR A 107 7.08 -14.33 -9.26
N ALA A 108 7.80 -13.25 -8.90
CA ALA A 108 7.64 -12.51 -7.65
C ALA A 108 8.10 -11.04 -7.83
N PRO A 109 7.69 -10.11 -6.95
CA PRO A 109 6.69 -10.31 -5.88
C PRO A 109 5.28 -10.50 -6.44
N ILE A 110 4.47 -11.26 -5.72
CA ILE A 110 3.02 -11.34 -5.95
C ILE A 110 2.36 -10.24 -5.12
N ILE A 111 1.35 -9.55 -5.65
CA ILE A 111 0.56 -8.55 -4.92
C ILE A 111 -0.92 -8.84 -5.15
N TYR A 112 -1.70 -8.84 -4.08
CA TYR A 112 -3.17 -8.90 -4.16
C TYR A 112 -3.75 -7.50 -4.28
N VAL A 113 -4.65 -7.28 -5.23
CA VAL A 113 -5.27 -5.98 -5.48
C VAL A 113 -6.77 -6.07 -5.26
N GLU A 114 -7.30 -5.22 -4.39
CA GLU A 114 -8.72 -4.89 -4.33
C GLU A 114 -8.94 -3.58 -5.11
N ALA A 115 -9.86 -3.60 -6.05
CA ALA A 115 -10.14 -2.53 -6.98
C ALA A 115 -11.59 -2.08 -6.86
N GLU A 116 -11.78 -0.85 -6.41
CA GLU A 116 -13.08 -0.25 -6.18
C GLU A 116 -13.50 0.68 -7.33
N GLY A 117 -14.78 1.06 -7.37
CA GLY A 117 -15.27 2.12 -8.24
C GLY A 117 -14.70 3.51 -7.89
N LEU A 118 -14.66 4.42 -8.88
CA LEU A 118 -14.21 5.80 -8.66
C LEU A 118 -14.87 6.45 -7.43
N ASN A 119 -14.07 7.18 -6.65
CA ASN A 119 -14.48 7.91 -5.44
C ASN A 119 -14.91 7.04 -4.25
N THR A 120 -14.80 5.70 -4.33
CA THR A 120 -15.03 4.83 -3.18
C THR A 120 -14.06 5.15 -2.03
N ASP A 121 -14.58 5.20 -0.81
CA ASP A 121 -13.74 5.33 0.39
C ASP A 121 -13.00 4.01 0.67
N LEU A 122 -11.71 3.96 0.32
CA LEU A 122 -10.86 2.79 0.52
C LEU A 122 -10.67 2.37 1.98
N TYR A 123 -11.01 3.22 2.96
CA TYR A 123 -11.01 2.88 4.39
C TYR A 123 -12.39 2.49 4.93
N GLY A 124 -13.39 2.44 4.05
CA GLY A 124 -14.73 1.98 4.37
C GLY A 124 -14.75 0.55 4.93
N LYS A 125 -15.81 0.22 5.66
CA LYS A 125 -15.99 -1.12 6.23
C LYS A 125 -16.23 -2.14 5.11
N ALA A 126 -15.54 -3.27 5.18
CA ALA A 126 -15.68 -4.42 4.28
C ALA A 126 -15.40 -4.13 2.80
N GLN A 127 -14.70 -3.03 2.50
CA GLN A 127 -14.24 -2.63 1.18
C GLN A 127 -12.75 -2.21 1.21
N GLY A 128 -12.10 -2.12 0.04
CA GLY A 128 -10.72 -1.65 -0.14
C GLY A 128 -9.68 -2.23 0.82
N VAL A 129 -9.15 -1.39 1.71
CA VAL A 129 -8.07 -1.75 2.67
C VAL A 129 -8.49 -2.89 3.58
N SER A 130 -9.76 -2.96 3.97
CA SER A 130 -10.23 -3.99 4.90
C SER A 130 -10.21 -5.39 4.28
N GLN A 131 -10.60 -5.56 3.02
CA GLN A 131 -10.50 -6.85 2.30
C GLN A 131 -9.06 -7.25 2.06
N VAL A 132 -8.20 -6.29 1.68
CA VAL A 132 -6.76 -6.57 1.53
C VAL A 132 -6.17 -7.10 2.84
N ASN A 133 -6.51 -6.49 3.97
CA ASN A 133 -6.06 -6.96 5.28
C ASN A 133 -6.54 -8.37 5.60
N GLU A 134 -7.78 -8.71 5.24
CA GLU A 134 -8.33 -10.05 5.44
C GLU A 134 -7.54 -11.13 4.66
N TRP A 135 -7.12 -10.84 3.42
CA TRP A 135 -6.30 -11.76 2.65
C TRP A 135 -4.89 -11.90 3.21
N LEU A 136 -4.27 -10.78 3.58
CA LEU A 136 -2.90 -10.77 4.10
C LEU A 136 -2.78 -11.45 5.47
N LEU A 137 -3.85 -11.43 6.28
CA LEU A 137 -3.92 -12.17 7.53
C LEU A 137 -3.99 -13.71 7.31
N SER A 138 -4.41 -14.14 6.12
CA SER A 138 -4.59 -15.55 5.81
C SER A 138 -3.26 -16.30 5.73
N ARG A 139 -3.16 -17.45 6.40
CA ARG A 139 -2.00 -18.35 6.28
C ARG A 139 -1.82 -18.93 4.86
N ALA A 140 -2.86 -18.86 4.02
CA ALA A 140 -2.78 -19.28 2.63
C ALA A 140 -2.28 -18.15 1.70
N SER A 141 -2.04 -16.95 2.24
CA SER A 141 -1.44 -15.86 1.49
C SER A 141 -0.07 -16.27 0.96
N LYS A 142 0.20 -15.93 -0.30
CA LYS A 142 1.49 -16.16 -0.97
C LYS A 142 2.40 -14.93 -0.92
N THR A 143 1.97 -13.88 -0.23
CA THR A 143 2.66 -12.60 -0.18
C THR A 143 2.30 -11.83 1.08
N ASP A 144 3.18 -10.94 1.50
CA ASP A 144 2.90 -9.96 2.56
C ASP A 144 2.43 -8.63 2.00
N TYR A 145 2.20 -8.52 0.68
CA TYR A 145 1.87 -7.26 0.02
C TYR A 145 0.49 -7.28 -0.63
N GLY A 146 -0.24 -6.20 -0.40
CA GLY A 146 -1.54 -5.97 -1.04
C GLY A 146 -1.75 -4.50 -1.39
N LEU A 147 -2.68 -4.25 -2.29
CA LEU A 147 -2.94 -2.94 -2.87
C LEU A 147 -4.44 -2.68 -2.87
N ALA A 148 -4.87 -1.56 -2.30
CA ALA A 148 -6.25 -1.09 -2.42
C ALA A 148 -6.27 0.15 -3.31
N THR A 149 -7.19 0.23 -4.28
CA THR A 149 -7.27 1.36 -5.21
C THR A 149 -8.69 1.62 -5.73
N ASP A 150 -9.05 2.88 -5.90
CA ASP A 150 -10.24 3.33 -6.65
C ASP A 150 -9.84 3.88 -8.03
N GLY A 151 -8.59 3.66 -8.43
CA GLY A 151 -7.96 4.22 -9.63
C GLY A 151 -7.36 5.62 -9.44
N PHE A 152 -7.89 6.45 -8.54
CA PHE A 152 -7.28 7.73 -8.19
C PHE A 152 -6.31 7.57 -7.01
N LYS A 153 -6.77 6.98 -5.92
CA LYS A 153 -6.03 6.70 -4.71
C LYS A 153 -5.45 5.30 -4.78
N TRP A 154 -4.18 5.16 -4.46
CA TRP A 154 -3.46 3.89 -4.45
C TRP A 154 -2.79 3.71 -3.10
N ILE A 155 -3.09 2.61 -2.40
CA ILE A 155 -2.60 2.31 -1.06
C ILE A 155 -1.90 0.96 -1.06
N LEU A 156 -0.57 0.97 -1.03
CA LEU A 156 0.22 -0.25 -0.88
C LEU A 156 0.33 -0.60 0.61
N LEU A 157 -0.08 -1.81 0.95
CA LEU A 157 -0.07 -2.38 2.28
C LEU A 157 1.01 -3.46 2.36
N LYS A 158 1.70 -3.48 3.49
CA LYS A 158 2.59 -4.57 3.89
C LYS A 158 2.09 -5.20 5.19
N PHE A 159 1.91 -6.50 5.21
CA PHE A 159 1.66 -7.28 6.40
C PHE A 159 2.93 -7.39 7.25
N ASP A 160 2.80 -7.05 8.52
CA ASP A 160 3.83 -7.22 9.54
C ASP A 160 3.48 -8.47 10.35
N THR A 161 4.20 -9.56 10.10
CA THR A 161 3.99 -10.88 10.71
C THR A 161 4.16 -10.86 12.23
N VAL A 162 4.97 -9.95 12.77
CA VAL A 162 5.21 -9.84 14.22
C VAL A 162 4.00 -9.22 14.91
N SER A 163 3.46 -8.14 14.34
CA SER A 163 2.28 -7.48 14.89
C SER A 163 0.94 -8.08 14.43
N ALA A 164 0.97 -9.01 13.47
CA ALA A 164 -0.20 -9.54 12.77
C ALA A 164 -1.11 -8.43 12.21
N GLN A 165 -0.52 -7.33 11.74
CA GLN A 165 -1.22 -6.17 11.22
C GLN A 165 -0.59 -5.68 9.93
N SER A 166 -1.41 -5.24 8.99
CA SER A 166 -0.95 -4.56 7.79
C SER A 166 -0.71 -3.08 8.06
N LYS A 167 0.34 -2.53 7.43
CA LYS A 167 0.68 -1.11 7.47
C LYS A 167 0.77 -0.56 6.05
N ALA A 168 0.24 0.63 5.84
CA ALA A 168 0.41 1.33 4.58
C ALA A 168 1.87 1.80 4.44
N VAL A 169 2.53 1.37 3.37
CA VAL A 169 3.92 1.72 3.03
C VAL A 169 4.01 2.77 1.90
N LEU A 170 2.93 2.92 1.13
CA LEU A 170 2.74 3.97 0.12
C LEU A 170 1.26 4.39 0.10
N LYS A 171 1.02 5.69 -0.05
CA LYS A 171 -0.31 6.25 -0.32
C LYS A 171 -0.17 7.40 -1.30
N VAL A 172 -0.84 7.34 -2.43
CA VAL A 172 -0.79 8.42 -3.43
C VAL A 172 -2.18 8.65 -4.00
N ASP A 173 -2.52 9.92 -4.26
CA ASP A 173 -3.77 10.32 -4.92
C ASP A 173 -3.42 11.03 -6.24
N LEU A 174 -3.82 10.42 -7.36
CA LEU A 174 -3.61 10.94 -8.72
C LEU A 174 -4.66 11.98 -9.13
N ARG A 175 -5.73 12.19 -8.35
CA ARG A 175 -6.78 13.15 -8.68
C ARG A 175 -6.23 14.57 -8.97
N PRO A 176 -5.28 15.13 -8.20
CA PRO A 176 -4.71 16.44 -8.50
C PRO A 176 -4.04 16.51 -9.89
N VAL A 177 -3.43 15.42 -10.35
CA VAL A 177 -2.81 15.35 -11.68
C VAL A 177 -3.87 15.42 -12.78
N LEU A 178 -4.96 14.65 -12.64
CA LEU A 178 -6.09 14.70 -13.57
C LEU A 178 -6.81 16.05 -13.55
N LEU A 179 -6.92 16.69 -12.38
CA LEU A 179 -7.46 18.04 -12.23
C LEU A 179 -6.57 19.09 -12.92
N LYS A 180 -5.24 18.91 -12.91
CA LYS A 180 -4.33 19.78 -13.66
C LYS A 180 -4.51 19.63 -15.18
N ILE A 181 -4.80 18.41 -15.66
CA ILE A 181 -5.14 18.17 -17.08
C ILE A 181 -6.48 18.84 -17.43
N LEU A 182 -7.48 18.71 -16.55
CA LEU A 182 -8.80 19.33 -16.72
C LEU A 182 -8.71 20.86 -16.76
N ASN A 183 -7.94 21.46 -15.84
CA ASN A 183 -7.75 22.90 -15.74
C ASN A 183 -6.26 23.24 -15.53
N PRO A 184 -5.50 23.52 -16.60
CA PRO A 184 -4.08 23.83 -16.52
C PRO A 184 -3.74 25.04 -15.64
N VAL A 185 -4.68 25.98 -15.48
CA VAL A 185 -4.51 27.18 -14.63
C VAL A 185 -4.92 26.96 -13.16
N SER A 186 -5.21 25.71 -12.76
CA SER A 186 -5.54 25.39 -11.36
C SER A 186 -4.42 25.75 -10.38
N PHE A 187 -4.79 25.98 -9.11
CA PHE A 187 -3.88 26.36 -8.02
C PHE A 187 -2.86 25.28 -7.63
N VAL A 188 -2.94 24.08 -8.22
CA VAL A 188 -1.96 23.02 -7.97
C VAL A 188 -0.67 23.35 -8.72
N SER A 189 0.43 23.45 -7.97
CA SER A 189 1.73 23.82 -8.52
C SER A 189 2.32 22.69 -9.37
N VAL A 190 3.18 23.04 -10.34
CA VAL A 190 3.87 22.02 -11.16
C VAL A 190 4.75 21.11 -10.31
N ASP A 191 5.36 21.63 -9.25
CA ASP A 191 6.21 20.84 -8.36
C ASP A 191 5.41 19.89 -7.47
N GLU A 192 4.19 20.25 -7.07
CA GLU A 192 3.27 19.36 -6.38
C GLU A 192 2.81 18.20 -7.28
N ILE A 193 2.46 18.49 -8.54
CA ILE A 193 2.13 17.46 -9.53
C ILE A 193 3.31 16.50 -9.73
N ARG A 194 4.52 17.03 -9.89
CA ARG A 194 5.74 16.21 -10.01
C ARG A 194 5.96 15.32 -8.80
N ALA A 195 5.73 15.82 -7.58
CA ALA A 195 5.88 15.04 -6.37
C ALA A 195 4.88 13.87 -6.31
N ILE A 196 3.63 14.10 -6.72
CA ILE A 196 2.58 13.06 -6.79
C ILE A 196 2.94 12.00 -7.85
N GLU A 197 3.37 12.42 -9.04
CA GLU A 197 3.82 11.51 -10.10
C GLU A 197 5.02 10.66 -9.66
N GLU A 198 6.01 11.28 -9.01
CA GLU A 198 7.15 10.56 -8.42
C GLU A 198 6.71 9.57 -7.35
N GLU A 199 5.76 9.95 -6.49
CA GLU A 199 5.23 9.07 -5.46
C GLU A 199 4.50 7.87 -6.08
N PHE A 200 3.67 8.10 -7.11
CA PHE A 200 3.00 7.04 -7.85
C PHE A 200 3.99 6.11 -8.56
N LEU A 201 5.05 6.66 -9.15
CA LEU A 201 6.07 5.85 -9.81
C LEU A 201 6.82 4.93 -8.86
N ASN A 202 6.81 5.15 -7.54
CA ASN A 202 7.36 4.17 -6.60
C ASN A 202 6.58 2.84 -6.58
N LEU A 203 5.38 2.79 -7.16
CA LEU A 203 4.64 1.53 -7.40
C LEU A 203 5.16 0.74 -8.60
N ASP A 204 6.02 1.32 -9.43
CA ASP A 204 6.56 0.63 -10.59
C ASP A 204 7.24 -0.69 -10.21
N CYS A 205 7.04 -1.71 -11.05
CA CYS A 205 7.42 -3.07 -10.72
C CYS A 205 8.93 -3.24 -10.49
N GLU A 206 9.79 -2.43 -11.12
CA GLU A 206 11.23 -2.44 -10.88
C GLU A 206 11.59 -1.96 -9.48
N TYR A 207 10.91 -0.90 -9.02
CA TYR A 207 11.14 -0.32 -7.70
C TYR A 207 10.53 -1.16 -6.60
N ILE A 208 9.30 -1.66 -6.78
CA ILE A 208 8.70 -2.61 -5.86
C ILE A 208 9.59 -3.86 -5.74
N SER A 209 10.05 -4.43 -6.86
CA SER A 209 10.93 -5.62 -6.81
C SER A 209 12.21 -5.34 -6.03
N SER A 210 12.80 -4.15 -6.20
CA SER A 210 14.01 -3.74 -5.48
C SER A 210 13.74 -3.50 -3.99
N PHE A 211 12.61 -2.89 -3.65
CA PHE A 211 12.19 -2.63 -2.28
C PHE A 211 11.94 -3.93 -1.50
N VAL A 212 11.19 -4.85 -2.12
CA VAL A 212 10.85 -6.15 -1.55
C VAL A 212 12.11 -7.00 -1.33
N ARG A 213 12.97 -7.16 -2.36
CA ARG A 213 14.19 -7.99 -2.25
C ARG A 213 15.31 -7.38 -1.41
N GLY A 214 15.43 -6.06 -1.35
CA GLY A 214 16.68 -5.41 -0.92
C GLY A 214 16.63 -4.71 0.42
N TYR A 215 15.56 -3.93 0.66
CA TYR A 215 15.60 -2.91 1.72
C TYR A 215 14.86 -3.36 2.98
N LEU A 216 13.67 -3.95 2.82
CA LEU A 216 12.87 -4.37 3.98
C LEU A 216 13.40 -5.63 4.64
N GLU A 217 13.72 -6.69 3.88
CA GLU A 217 14.27 -7.93 4.47
C GLU A 217 15.53 -7.65 5.29
N VAL A 218 16.42 -6.79 4.78
CA VAL A 218 17.64 -6.40 5.49
C VAL A 218 17.35 -5.57 6.74
N ILE A 219 16.42 -4.62 6.67
CA ILE A 219 16.04 -3.80 7.84
C ILE A 219 15.31 -4.63 8.88
N GLU A 220 14.42 -5.52 8.48
CA GLU A 220 13.67 -6.39 9.40
C GLU A 220 14.57 -7.40 10.06
N LYS A 221 15.46 -8.04 9.30
CA LYS A 221 16.49 -8.92 9.88
C LYS A 221 17.38 -8.16 10.87
N LYS A 222 17.84 -6.95 10.52
CA LYS A 222 18.59 -6.10 11.45
C LYS A 222 17.79 -5.73 12.70
N LYS A 223 16.50 -5.42 12.58
CA LYS A 223 15.63 -5.13 13.74
C LYS A 223 15.45 -6.36 14.63
N GLU A 224 15.25 -7.53 14.03
CA GLU A 224 15.13 -8.78 14.75
C GLU A 224 16.43 -9.10 15.50
N ASP A 225 17.58 -8.94 14.84
CA ASP A 225 18.91 -9.12 15.45
C ASP A 225 19.14 -8.14 16.61
N ILE A 226 18.81 -6.85 16.44
CA ILE A 226 18.89 -5.85 17.52
C ILE A 226 17.97 -6.22 18.68
N SER A 227 16.75 -6.68 18.40
CA SER A 227 15.78 -7.03 19.43
C SER A 227 16.24 -8.26 20.22
N LYS A 228 16.74 -9.30 19.54
CA LYS A 228 17.35 -10.48 20.17
C LYS A 228 18.54 -10.10 21.04
N ASN A 229 19.42 -9.23 20.55
CA ASN A 229 20.56 -8.74 21.32
C ASN A 229 20.11 -7.96 22.57
N PHE A 230 19.13 -7.08 22.43
CA PHE A 230 18.57 -6.33 23.56
C PHE A 230 17.96 -7.26 24.62
N TYR A 231 17.14 -8.24 24.23
CA TYR A 231 16.56 -9.21 25.19
C TYR A 231 17.63 -10.08 25.84
N SER A 232 18.64 -10.52 25.08
CA SER A 232 19.77 -11.29 25.61
C SER A 232 20.56 -10.47 26.64
N ASP A 233 20.88 -9.21 26.32
CA ASP A 233 21.56 -8.30 27.24
C ASP A 233 20.68 -7.97 28.46
N TYR A 234 19.38 -7.73 28.29
CA TYR A 234 18.44 -7.49 29.38
C TYR A 234 18.42 -8.66 30.35
N VAL A 235 18.27 -9.91 29.87
CA VAL A 235 18.32 -11.10 30.71
C VAL A 235 19.68 -11.20 31.41
N ARG A 236 20.77 -10.93 30.68
CA ARG A 236 22.13 -10.96 31.22
C ARG A 236 22.31 -9.99 32.39
N TYR A 237 21.85 -8.75 32.25
CA TYR A 237 22.00 -7.71 33.27
C TYR A 237 20.99 -7.82 34.40
N VAL A 238 19.73 -8.19 34.12
CA VAL A 238 18.71 -8.26 35.17
C VAL A 238 18.92 -9.45 36.09
N PHE A 239 19.26 -10.61 35.51
CA PHE A 239 19.44 -11.85 36.28
C PHE A 239 20.91 -12.17 36.59
N GLY A 240 21.84 -11.33 36.13
CA GLY A 240 23.26 -11.47 36.42
C GLY A 240 23.89 -12.73 35.80
N TYR A 241 23.71 -12.94 34.49
CA TYR A 241 24.41 -14.00 33.75
C TYR A 241 25.58 -13.43 32.93
N ASP A 242 26.49 -14.27 32.44
CA ASP A 242 27.48 -13.90 31.43
C ASP A 242 27.01 -14.33 30.02
N LYS A 243 27.82 -14.04 28.99
CA LYS A 243 27.53 -14.43 27.60
C LYS A 243 27.48 -15.96 27.37
N ASN A 244 27.95 -16.76 28.34
CA ASN A 244 27.97 -18.22 28.30
C ASN A 244 26.88 -18.82 29.21
N GLY A 245 26.05 -18.00 29.86
CA GLY A 245 24.98 -18.46 30.76
C GLY A 245 25.42 -18.73 32.20
N ASN A 246 26.65 -18.38 32.59
CA ASN A 246 27.11 -18.55 33.98
C ASN A 246 26.67 -17.37 34.84
N ALA A 247 26.31 -17.63 36.10
CA ALA A 247 25.95 -16.58 37.04
C ALA A 247 27.16 -15.68 37.38
N ILE A 248 27.00 -14.37 37.23
CA ILE A 248 27.96 -13.34 37.63
C ILE A 248 27.53 -12.79 39.00
N LYS A 249 28.39 -12.95 40.01
CA LYS A 249 28.16 -12.36 41.34
C LYS A 249 28.13 -10.83 41.28
N GLY A 250 27.10 -10.22 41.87
CA GLY A 250 27.02 -8.78 42.12
C GLY A 250 26.45 -7.91 41.01
N VAL A 251 25.89 -8.48 39.94
CA VAL A 251 25.34 -7.73 38.79
C VAL A 251 23.82 -7.92 38.64
N CYS A 252 23.16 -8.63 39.57
CA CYS A 252 21.73 -8.88 39.53
C CYS A 252 20.94 -7.62 39.94
N LEU A 253 20.30 -6.97 38.97
CA LEU A 253 19.49 -5.77 39.24
C LEU A 253 18.28 -6.07 40.13
N LEU A 254 17.77 -7.31 40.15
CA LEU A 254 16.67 -7.72 41.03
C LEU A 254 16.99 -7.50 42.50
N ASP A 255 18.25 -7.65 42.90
CA ASP A 255 18.68 -7.46 44.30
C ASP A 255 18.75 -5.98 44.70
N THR A 256 18.69 -5.07 43.72
CA THR A 256 18.69 -3.60 43.90
C THR A 256 17.32 -2.94 43.72
N VAL A 257 16.33 -3.64 43.16
CA VAL A 257 14.99 -3.09 42.96
C VAL A 257 14.19 -3.22 44.26
N VAL A 258 14.05 -2.10 44.98
CA VAL A 258 13.18 -2.02 46.16
C VAL A 258 11.72 -2.02 45.71
N LYS A 259 10.95 -3.04 46.12
CA LYS A 259 9.49 -3.08 45.90
C LYS A 259 8.87 -1.81 46.53
N PRO A 260 8.04 -1.04 45.81
CA PRO A 260 7.28 0.04 46.44
C PRO A 260 6.52 -0.53 47.62
N ARG A 261 6.52 0.17 48.77
CA ARG A 261 5.70 -0.25 49.92
C ARG A 261 4.27 -0.37 49.42
N ASP A 262 3.69 -1.55 49.61
CA ASP A 262 2.28 -1.77 49.35
C ASP A 262 1.55 -0.67 50.11
N VAL A 263 0.82 0.19 49.39
CA VAL A 263 -0.19 1.03 50.04
C VAL A 263 -1.29 0.03 50.37
N ASP A 264 -1.19 -0.55 51.56
CA ASP A 264 -2.31 -1.25 52.17
C ASP A 264 -3.50 -0.30 52.09
N GLY A 265 -4.50 -0.70 51.33
CA GLY A 265 -5.77 0.00 51.28
C GLY A 265 -6.45 -0.07 52.65
N ALA A 266 -7.12 1.05 52.96
CA ALA A 266 -8.00 1.30 54.10
C ALA A 266 -7.33 1.80 55.39
#